data_AF-A0A2N1IS85-F1
#
_entry.id   AF-A0A2N1IS85-F1
#
_cell.length_a   1.000
_cell.length_b   1.000
_cell.length_c   1.000
_cell.angle_alpha   90.00
_cell.angle_beta   90.00
_cell.angle_gamma   90.00
#
_symmetry.space_group_name_H-M   'P 1'
#
loop_
_entity.id
_entity.type
_entity.pdbx_description
1 polymer ?
#
loop_
_entity_poly.entity_id
_entity_poly.type
_entity_poly.pdbx_seq_one_letter_code
_entity_poly.pdbx_strand_id
1 'polypeptide(L)'
;MAKRLPKDKINKQAQSLGKLSPIEEKVFSLCGAMGGGSADNENPFVTLKYFSHSFECFSAWEKEELKCFSDFLSSLRQRTWRQVLETSGKAGSKVGLGYTAYDLSTVKTSAEEHLRKVRSEIGDDITFFELRLNQKMRVHGFRAKAAFFLVLLDREHRVFPA
;
A
#
# COMPACT_ATOMS: atom_id res chain seq x y z
N MET A 1 -28.14 40.00 15.57
CA MET A 1 -28.35 39.56 14.17
C MET A 1 -27.15 38.74 13.73
N ALA A 2 -27.31 37.45 13.43
CA ALA A 2 -26.22 36.61 12.97
C ALA A 2 -25.87 36.96 11.50
N LYS A 3 -24.64 37.39 11.24
CA LYS A 3 -24.15 37.63 9.87
C LYS A 3 -24.18 36.30 9.10
N ARG A 4 -25.12 36.16 8.17
CA ARG A 4 -25.15 35.00 7.25
C ARG A 4 -23.91 35.05 6.37
N LEU A 5 -23.10 33.99 6.41
CA LEU A 5 -21.92 33.84 5.57
C LEU A 5 -22.33 33.81 4.09
N PRO A 6 -21.64 34.52 3.18
CA PRO A 6 -22.00 34.57 1.77
C PRO A 6 -21.85 33.19 1.11
N LYS A 7 -22.97 32.65 0.59
CA LYS A 7 -23.03 31.34 -0.07
C LYS A 7 -22.06 31.20 -1.25
N ASP A 8 -21.74 32.30 -1.93
CA ASP A 8 -20.80 32.33 -3.06
C ASP A 8 -19.35 32.04 -2.66
N LYS A 9 -18.95 32.43 -1.44
CA LYS A 9 -17.62 32.09 -0.91
C LYS A 9 -17.53 30.60 -0.57
N ILE A 10 -18.61 30.03 -0.04
CA ILE A 10 -18.72 28.60 0.28
C ILE A 10 -18.69 27.76 -1.01
N ASN A 11 -19.40 28.18 -2.06
CA ASN A 11 -19.40 27.49 -3.35
C ASN A 11 -18.06 27.58 -4.08
N LYS A 12 -17.37 28.72 -4.05
CA LYS A 12 -16.00 28.82 -4.61
C LYS A 12 -15.00 27.96 -3.84
N GLN A 13 -15.12 27.90 -2.52
CA GLN A 13 -14.28 27.05 -1.68
C GLN A 13 -14.55 25.56 -1.94
N ALA A 14 -15.82 25.16 -2.13
CA ALA A 14 -16.22 23.82 -2.57
C ALA A 14 -15.72 23.45 -3.97
N GLN A 15 -15.66 24.41 -4.90
CA GLN A 15 -15.10 24.21 -6.24
C GLN A 15 -13.57 24.13 -6.25
N SER A 16 -12.88 24.83 -5.34
CA SER A 16 -11.42 24.69 -5.16
C SER A 16 -11.02 23.42 -4.41
N LEU A 17 -11.94 22.82 -3.63
CA LEU A 17 -11.71 21.58 -2.88
C LEU A 17 -11.48 20.35 -3.78
N GLY A 18 -11.72 20.46 -5.09
CA GLY A 18 -11.53 19.36 -6.06
C GLY A 18 -10.20 19.37 -6.82
N LYS A 19 -9.38 20.42 -6.70
CA LYS A 19 -8.07 20.49 -7.37
C LYS A 19 -6.96 20.46 -6.34
N LEU A 20 -6.19 19.38 -6.35
CA LEU A 20 -4.97 19.29 -5.56
C LEU A 20 -4.01 20.40 -6.00
N SER A 21 -3.32 20.98 -5.04
CA SER A 21 -2.23 21.89 -5.32
C SER A 21 -1.09 21.16 -6.03
N PRO A 22 -0.23 21.86 -6.80
CA PRO A 22 0.93 21.23 -7.45
C PRO A 22 1.86 20.50 -6.46
N ILE A 23 1.90 20.97 -5.20
CA ILE A 23 2.66 20.31 -4.13
C ILE A 23 2.00 18.99 -3.75
N GLU A 24 0.68 18.98 -3.54
CA GLU A 24 -0.06 17.75 -3.22
C GLU A 24 0.01 16.74 -4.36
N GLU A 25 -0.11 17.18 -5.61
CA GLU A 25 0.04 16.31 -6.77
C GLU A 25 1.44 15.68 -6.83
N LYS A 26 2.49 16.44 -6.49
CA LYS A 26 3.86 15.93 -6.39
C LYS A 26 4.03 14.95 -5.22
N VAL A 27 3.47 15.28 -4.05
CA VAL A 27 3.54 14.45 -2.83
C VAL A 27 2.86 13.10 -3.04
N PHE A 28 1.70 13.09 -3.68
CA PHE A 28 0.96 11.86 -3.99
C PHE A 28 1.41 11.19 -5.29
N SER A 29 2.41 11.75 -5.97
CA SER A 29 2.87 11.29 -7.29
C SER A 29 1.70 11.12 -8.28
N LEU A 30 0.75 12.06 -8.27
CA LEU A 30 -0.44 12.02 -9.13
C LEU A 30 -0.18 12.59 -10.53
N CYS A 31 0.95 13.29 -10.72
CA CYS A 31 1.31 13.97 -11.96
C CYS A 31 1.65 13.04 -13.14
N GLY A 32 1.83 11.73 -12.95
CA GLY A 32 2.02 10.78 -14.05
C GLY A 32 0.72 10.29 -14.71
N ALA A 33 -0.42 10.47 -14.05
CA ALA A 33 -1.65 9.71 -14.32
C ALA A 33 -2.88 10.56 -14.69
N MET A 34 -2.72 11.85 -15.01
CA MET A 34 -3.81 12.64 -15.61
C MET A 34 -4.07 12.29 -17.08
N GLY A 35 -3.26 11.40 -17.67
CA GLY A 35 -3.41 10.88 -19.04
C GLY A 35 -3.59 9.36 -19.17
N GLY A 36 -3.90 8.64 -18.08
CA GLY A 36 -4.06 7.18 -18.12
C GLY A 36 -2.75 6.39 -18.26
N GLY A 37 -1.59 7.02 -18.03
CA GLY A 37 -0.28 6.37 -18.05
C GLY A 37 -0.07 5.40 -16.87
N SER A 38 0.67 4.32 -17.11
CA SER A 38 1.06 3.37 -16.07
C SER A 38 2.06 3.99 -15.07
N ALA A 39 1.81 3.82 -13.77
CA ALA A 39 2.68 4.26 -12.69
C ALA A 39 3.92 3.35 -12.49
N ASP A 40 4.25 2.48 -13.45
CA ASP A 40 5.32 1.48 -13.30
C ASP A 40 6.71 2.08 -13.16
N ASN A 41 6.90 3.31 -13.67
CA ASN A 41 8.14 4.05 -13.55
C ASN A 41 8.23 4.88 -12.26
N GLU A 42 7.18 4.91 -11.45
CA GLU A 42 7.16 5.69 -10.21
C GLU A 42 7.80 4.91 -9.06
N ASN A 43 8.45 5.63 -8.16
CA ASN A 43 9.01 5.09 -6.93
C ASN A 43 7.91 4.90 -5.88
N PRO A 44 7.71 3.69 -5.32
CA PRO A 44 6.63 3.48 -4.39
C PRO A 44 6.85 4.13 -3.03
N PHE A 45 5.75 4.48 -2.38
CA PHE A 45 5.69 4.88 -0.98
C PHE A 45 4.62 4.08 -0.23
N VAL A 46 4.78 3.95 1.08
CA VAL A 46 3.85 3.17 1.90
C VAL A 46 2.79 4.08 2.51
N THR A 47 1.54 3.63 2.47
CA THR A 47 0.40 4.24 3.16
C THR A 47 -0.29 3.20 4.04
N LEU A 48 -0.71 3.63 5.23
CA LEU A 48 -1.31 2.78 6.26
C LEU A 48 -2.83 2.97 6.37
N LYS A 49 -3.47 3.58 5.36
CA LYS A 49 -4.92 3.88 5.39
C LYS A 49 -5.78 2.65 5.74
N TYR A 50 -5.41 1.47 5.26
CA TYR A 50 -6.14 0.21 5.44
C TYR A 50 -5.39 -0.79 6.34
N PHE A 51 -4.37 -0.33 7.06
CA PHE A 51 -3.61 -1.17 7.98
C PHE A 51 -4.50 -1.65 9.13
N SER A 52 -4.44 -2.95 9.45
CA SER A 52 -5.05 -3.49 10.67
C SER A 52 -4.00 -3.97 11.66
N HIS A 53 -4.12 -3.48 12.89
CA HIS A 53 -3.34 -3.95 14.04
C HIS A 53 -3.89 -5.25 14.65
N SER A 54 -5.07 -5.74 14.22
CA SER A 54 -5.73 -6.91 14.84
C SER A 54 -5.05 -8.23 14.51
N PHE A 55 -4.37 -8.32 13.37
CA PHE A 55 -3.64 -9.52 12.96
C PHE A 55 -2.20 -9.52 13.48
N GLU A 56 -1.52 -8.38 13.34
CA GLU A 56 -0.14 -8.15 13.74
C GLU A 56 0.09 -6.65 13.95
N CYS A 57 0.88 -6.28 14.95
CA CYS A 57 1.09 -4.89 15.33
C CYS A 57 2.59 -4.57 15.43
N PHE A 58 3.00 -3.37 15.02
CA PHE A 58 4.39 -2.91 15.18
C PHE A 58 4.86 -2.95 16.64
N SER A 59 3.96 -2.80 17.62
CA SER A 59 4.31 -2.91 19.05
C SER A 59 4.77 -4.32 19.45
N ALA A 60 4.42 -5.35 18.67
CA ALA A 60 4.85 -6.72 18.88
C ALA A 60 6.17 -7.05 18.17
N TRP A 61 6.69 -6.15 17.33
CA TRP A 61 7.93 -6.35 16.60
C TRP A 61 9.13 -5.91 17.44
N GLU A 62 10.19 -6.71 17.36
CA GLU A 62 11.45 -6.42 18.02
C GLU A 62 12.25 -5.37 17.25
N LYS A 63 13.24 -4.78 17.92
CA LYS A 63 14.09 -3.71 17.38
C LYS A 63 14.68 -4.07 16.01
N GLU A 64 15.13 -5.31 15.87
CA GLU A 64 15.84 -5.76 14.66
C GLU A 64 14.86 -6.04 13.51
N GLU A 65 13.63 -6.39 13.85
CA GLU A 65 12.52 -6.56 12.90
C GLU A 65 12.03 -5.20 12.39
N LEU A 66 11.89 -4.22 13.30
CA LEU A 66 11.57 -2.82 12.95
C LEU A 66 12.68 -2.17 12.12
N LYS A 67 13.95 -2.51 12.39
CA LYS A 67 15.07 -2.12 11.53
C LYS A 67 14.91 -2.71 10.14
N CYS A 68 14.62 -4.00 10.04
CA CYS A 68 14.39 -4.67 8.75
C CYS A 68 13.21 -4.04 7.97
N PHE A 69 12.14 -3.66 8.66
CA PHE A 69 11.05 -2.90 8.06
C PHE A 69 11.51 -1.53 7.55
N SER A 70 12.33 -0.80 8.31
CA SER A 70 12.88 0.50 7.88
C SER A 70 13.80 0.37 6.66
N ASP A 71 14.61 -0.70 6.62
CA ASP A 71 15.46 -1.03 5.48
C ASP A 71 14.59 -1.40 4.26
N PHE A 72 13.49 -2.11 4.46
CA PHE A 72 12.47 -2.38 3.42
C PHE A 72 11.88 -1.07 2.86
N LEU A 73 11.49 -0.11 3.70
CA LEU A 73 10.96 1.18 3.23
C LEU A 73 11.96 1.93 2.36
N SER A 74 13.23 1.93 2.75
CA SER A 74 14.32 2.56 1.99
C SER A 74 14.54 1.85 0.65
N SER A 75 14.57 0.52 0.69
CA SER A 75 14.71 -0.36 -0.47
C SER A 75 13.55 -0.16 -1.47
N LEU A 76 12.32 -0.07 -0.98
CA LEU A 76 11.14 0.15 -1.81
C LEU A 76 11.21 1.50 -2.52
N ARG A 77 11.53 2.59 -1.79
CA ARG A 77 11.60 3.96 -2.33
C ARG A 77 12.71 4.16 -3.37
N GLN A 78 13.73 3.31 -3.39
CA GLN A 78 14.83 3.37 -4.36
C GLN A 78 14.53 2.61 -5.66
N ARG A 79 13.43 1.86 -5.71
CA ARG A 79 13.01 1.08 -6.89
C ARG A 79 11.82 1.73 -7.56
N THR A 80 11.64 1.47 -8.84
CA THR A 80 10.35 1.71 -9.52
C THR A 80 9.43 0.52 -9.33
N TRP A 81 8.12 0.71 -9.50
CA TRP A 81 7.18 -0.41 -9.48
C TRP A 81 7.53 -1.52 -10.48
N ARG A 82 8.03 -1.18 -11.67
CA ARG A 82 8.52 -2.17 -12.64
C ARG A 82 9.59 -3.06 -12.02
N GLN A 83 10.60 -2.48 -11.39
CA GLN A 83 11.68 -3.21 -10.73
C GLN A 83 11.15 -4.07 -9.56
N VAL A 84 10.13 -3.59 -8.83
CA VAL A 84 9.47 -4.39 -7.78
C VAL A 84 8.79 -5.63 -8.39
N LEU A 85 8.03 -5.46 -9.47
CA LEU A 85 7.31 -6.55 -10.14
C LEU A 85 8.27 -7.59 -10.75
N GLU A 86 9.43 -7.15 -11.25
CA GLU A 86 10.51 -8.00 -11.76
C GLU A 86 11.18 -8.86 -10.67
N THR A 87 10.98 -8.55 -9.38
CA THR A 87 11.44 -9.42 -8.27
C THR A 87 10.57 -10.67 -8.07
N SER A 88 9.49 -10.80 -8.83
CA SER A 88 8.65 -11.99 -8.84
C SER A 88 9.42 -13.23 -9.35
N GLY A 89 9.04 -14.41 -8.87
CA GLY A 89 9.73 -15.65 -9.21
C GLY A 89 9.07 -16.87 -8.58
N LYS A 90 9.54 -18.07 -8.96
CA LYS A 90 9.06 -19.33 -8.36
C LYS A 90 9.52 -19.43 -6.91
N ALA A 91 8.79 -20.20 -6.10
CA ALA A 91 9.21 -20.51 -4.73
C ALA A 91 10.65 -21.06 -4.74
N GLY A 92 11.56 -20.39 -4.01
CA GLY A 92 13.01 -20.71 -3.99
C GLY A 92 13.89 -19.88 -4.93
N SER A 93 13.34 -19.21 -5.95
CA SER A 93 14.10 -18.34 -6.87
C SER A 93 13.77 -16.85 -6.74
N LYS A 94 12.88 -16.48 -5.81
CA LYS A 94 12.50 -15.09 -5.52
C LYS A 94 13.69 -14.36 -4.91
N VAL A 95 14.09 -13.24 -5.51
CA VAL A 95 15.17 -12.37 -5.04
C VAL A 95 14.61 -11.03 -4.56
N GLY A 96 15.31 -10.35 -3.66
CA GLY A 96 14.90 -9.02 -3.18
C GLY A 96 13.52 -9.00 -2.53
N LEU A 97 12.63 -8.12 -3.01
CA LEU A 97 11.30 -7.89 -2.43
C LEU A 97 10.30 -9.02 -2.69
N GLY A 98 10.60 -9.95 -3.61
CA GLY A 98 9.83 -11.18 -3.79
C GLY A 98 8.33 -10.98 -4.04
N TYR A 99 7.97 -10.02 -4.91
CA TYR A 99 6.57 -9.74 -5.25
C TYR A 99 5.79 -11.02 -5.56
N THR A 100 4.69 -11.23 -4.83
CA THR A 100 3.84 -12.41 -5.01
C THR A 100 2.38 -12.03 -4.87
N ALA A 101 1.69 -11.93 -6.01
CA ALA A 101 0.24 -11.79 -6.03
C ALA A 101 -0.44 -13.08 -5.56
N TYR A 102 -1.60 -12.93 -4.92
CA TYR A 102 -2.41 -14.05 -4.44
C TYR A 102 -3.89 -13.74 -4.54
N ASP A 103 -4.71 -14.78 -4.57
CA ASP A 103 -6.15 -14.66 -4.45
C ASP A 103 -6.57 -14.78 -2.98
N LEU A 104 -7.63 -14.08 -2.58
CA LEU A 104 -8.11 -14.15 -1.19
C LEU A 104 -8.60 -15.54 -0.78
N SER A 105 -9.07 -16.36 -1.73
CA SER A 105 -9.48 -17.75 -1.46
C SER A 105 -8.33 -18.66 -1.03
N THR A 106 -7.07 -18.26 -1.25
CA THR A 106 -5.91 -19.03 -0.81
C THR A 106 -5.43 -18.67 0.59
N VAL A 107 -5.95 -17.58 1.18
CA VAL A 107 -5.65 -17.17 2.56
C VAL A 107 -6.51 -17.99 3.50
N LYS A 108 -5.88 -18.75 4.41
CA LYS A 108 -6.57 -19.71 5.31
C LYS A 108 -6.58 -19.28 6.78
N THR A 109 -6.37 -18.01 7.05
CA THR A 109 -6.23 -17.48 8.42
C THR A 109 -7.17 -16.30 8.65
N SER A 110 -7.20 -15.80 9.89
CA SER A 110 -7.96 -14.61 10.26
C SER A 110 -7.60 -13.35 9.48
N ALA A 111 -6.48 -13.35 8.75
CA ALA A 111 -6.13 -12.31 7.78
C ALA A 111 -7.17 -12.16 6.66
N GLU A 112 -7.84 -13.24 6.26
CA GLU A 112 -8.79 -13.23 5.14
C GLU A 112 -9.95 -12.25 5.37
N GLU A 113 -10.50 -12.20 6.59
CA GLU A 113 -11.64 -11.35 6.94
C GLU A 113 -11.31 -9.86 6.71
N HIS A 114 -10.15 -9.41 7.19
CA HIS A 114 -9.73 -8.01 7.01
C HIS A 114 -9.42 -7.70 5.55
N LEU A 115 -8.76 -8.60 4.82
CA LEU A 115 -8.49 -8.42 3.39
C LEU A 115 -9.79 -8.33 2.57
N ARG A 116 -10.80 -9.15 2.89
CA ARG A 116 -12.12 -9.08 2.26
C ARG A 116 -12.84 -7.77 2.56
N LYS A 117 -12.75 -7.28 3.79
CA LYS A 117 -13.28 -5.97 4.17
C LYS A 117 -12.62 -4.84 3.37
N VAL A 118 -11.29 -4.87 3.24
CA VAL A 118 -10.57 -3.87 2.42
C VAL A 118 -10.98 -3.97 0.95
N ARG A 119 -11.19 -5.17 0.40
CA ARG A 119 -11.70 -5.35 -0.96
C ARG A 119 -13.09 -4.73 -1.13
N SER A 120 -14.01 -4.94 -0.20
CA SER A 120 -15.37 -4.38 -0.31
C SER A 120 -15.41 -2.86 -0.19
N GLU A 121 -14.46 -2.24 0.50
CA GLU A 121 -14.34 -0.78 0.62
C GLU A 121 -13.77 -0.11 -0.65
N ILE A 122 -13.01 -0.83 -1.48
CA ILE A 122 -12.25 -0.27 -2.61
C ILE A 122 -12.82 -0.71 -3.96
N GLY A 123 -13.19 -1.98 -4.10
CA GLY A 123 -13.64 -2.61 -5.34
C GLY A 123 -12.87 -3.90 -5.66
N ASP A 124 -13.46 -4.71 -6.54
CA ASP A 124 -12.94 -6.05 -6.87
C ASP A 124 -11.69 -6.05 -7.77
N ASP A 125 -11.40 -4.93 -8.43
CA ASP A 125 -10.28 -4.80 -9.37
C ASP A 125 -8.90 -4.70 -8.70
N ILE A 126 -8.83 -4.80 -7.37
CA ILE A 126 -7.55 -4.76 -6.65
C ILE A 126 -6.89 -6.13 -6.58
N THR A 127 -5.60 -6.14 -6.93
CA THR A 127 -4.74 -7.30 -6.74
C THR A 127 -3.96 -7.15 -5.43
N PHE A 128 -4.22 -8.06 -4.49
CA PHE A 128 -3.39 -8.19 -3.29
C PHE A 128 -2.12 -8.96 -3.59
N PHE A 129 -1.05 -8.57 -2.90
CA PHE A 129 0.25 -9.24 -2.99
C PHE A 129 1.02 -9.11 -1.68
N GLU A 130 2.03 -9.96 -1.53
CA GLU A 130 3.04 -9.84 -0.49
C GLU A 130 4.35 -9.26 -1.03
N LEU A 131 5.06 -8.55 -0.16
CA LEU A 131 6.46 -8.19 -0.32
C LEU A 131 7.26 -8.71 0.88
N ARG A 132 8.47 -9.20 0.61
CA ARG A 132 9.41 -9.71 1.59
C ARG A 132 10.21 -8.58 2.20
N LEU A 133 10.29 -8.59 3.53
CA LEU A 133 11.25 -7.79 4.27
C LEU A 133 12.55 -8.57 4.42
N ASN A 134 12.43 -9.87 4.74
CA ASN A 134 13.52 -10.83 4.79
C ASN A 134 12.97 -12.25 4.48
N GLN A 135 13.72 -13.30 4.85
CA GLN A 135 13.30 -14.69 4.61
C GLN A 135 12.09 -15.14 5.47
N LYS A 136 11.86 -14.49 6.63
CA LYS A 136 10.79 -14.80 7.60
C LYS A 136 9.63 -13.80 7.58
N MET A 137 9.86 -12.53 7.27
CA MET A 137 8.86 -11.47 7.43
C MET A 137 8.35 -10.95 6.10
N ARG A 138 7.04 -10.72 6.05
CA ARG A 138 6.34 -10.18 4.89
C ARG A 138 5.40 -9.04 5.28
N VAL A 139 5.02 -8.26 4.28
CA VAL A 139 3.92 -7.29 4.36
C VAL A 139 2.95 -7.56 3.23
N HIS A 140 1.67 -7.39 3.51
CA HIS A 140 0.59 -7.66 2.58
C HIS A 140 -0.12 -6.35 2.27
N GLY A 141 -0.47 -6.17 1.00
CA GLY A 141 -1.12 -4.95 0.57
C GLY A 141 -1.53 -5.01 -0.88
N PHE A 142 -1.87 -3.84 -1.41
CA PHE A 142 -2.17 -3.64 -2.82
C PHE A 142 -1.54 -2.34 -3.30
N ARG A 143 -1.51 -2.17 -4.62
CA ARG A 143 -0.96 -0.99 -5.27
C ARG A 143 -2.08 -0.13 -5.83
N ALA A 144 -1.97 1.19 -5.66
CA ALA A 144 -2.69 2.15 -6.50
C ALA A 144 -1.75 3.29 -6.89
N LYS A 145 -1.46 3.42 -8.20
CA LYS A 145 -0.42 4.30 -8.74
C LYS A 145 0.94 4.06 -8.05
N ALA A 146 1.62 5.09 -7.56
CA ALA A 146 2.82 4.99 -6.74
C ALA A 146 2.58 4.37 -5.35
N ALA A 147 1.38 4.46 -4.79
CA ALA A 147 1.15 4.06 -3.40
C ALA A 147 1.10 2.54 -3.23
N PHE A 148 1.87 2.02 -2.28
CA PHE A 148 1.67 0.71 -1.68
C PHE A 148 0.82 0.87 -0.42
N PHE A 149 -0.41 0.40 -0.47
CA PHE A 149 -1.29 0.35 0.69
C PHE A 149 -0.96 -0.90 1.50
N LEU A 150 -0.23 -0.72 2.59
CA LEU A 150 0.08 -1.80 3.54
C LEU A 150 -1.18 -2.07 4.36
N VAL A 151 -1.64 -3.31 4.29
CA VAL A 151 -2.87 -3.79 4.93
C VAL A 151 -2.55 -4.67 6.14
N LEU A 152 -1.58 -5.57 6.02
CA LEU A 152 -1.15 -6.45 7.10
C LEU A 152 0.37 -6.51 7.22
N LEU A 153 0.82 -6.63 8.45
CA LEU A 153 2.15 -7.11 8.80
C LEU A 153 2.09 -8.63 8.95
N ASP A 154 3.13 -9.34 8.51
CA ASP A 154 3.25 -10.78 8.72
C ASP A 154 4.65 -11.15 9.20
N ARG A 155 4.85 -11.06 10.53
CA ARG A 155 6.13 -11.31 11.20
C ARG A 155 6.60 -12.77 11.06
N GLU A 156 5.66 -13.71 10.99
CA GLU A 156 5.96 -15.15 11.09
C GLU A 156 5.47 -15.98 9.91
N HIS A 157 5.12 -15.33 8.79
CA HIS A 157 4.56 -15.99 7.62
C HIS A 157 3.24 -16.72 7.89
N ARG A 158 2.41 -16.16 8.77
CA ARG A 158 1.13 -16.74 9.21
C ARG A 158 0.03 -16.58 8.17
N VAL A 159 0.16 -15.69 7.19
CA VAL A 159 -0.88 -15.56 6.14
C VAL A 159 -0.88 -16.77 5.21
N PHE A 160 0.31 -17.29 4.88
CA PHE A 160 0.52 -18.48 4.07
C PHE A 160 1.45 -19.47 4.80
N PRO A 161 0.97 -20.14 5.86
CA PRO A 161 1.77 -21.11 6.57
C PRO A 161 2.14 -22.26 5.61
N ALA A 162 3.39 -22.72 5.70
CA ALA A 162 3.91 -23.84 4.92
C ALA A 162 3.21 -25.16 5.29
#